data_AF-X1M9M1-F1
#
_entry.id   AF-X1M9M1-F1
#
_cell.length_a   1.000
_cell.length_b   1.000
_cell.length_c   1.000
_cell.angle_alpha   90.00
_cell.angle_beta   90.00
_cell.angle_gamma   90.00
#
_symmetry.space_group_name_H-M   'P 1'
#
loop_
_entity.id
_entity.type
_entity.pdbx_description
1 polymer ?
#
loop_
_entity_poly.entity_id
_entity_poly.type
_entity_poly.pdbx_seq_one_letter_code
_entity_poly.pdbx_strand_id
1 'polypeptide(L)' 'MSILEVDAELDAIKKFWSNVVNTIRVKTPDHYFDRLVNVWLKYQLYTTNYWSRSPSFYHEGTGGRGYRDSCQDAESIT' A
#
# COMPACT_ATOMS: atom_id res chain seq x y z
N MET A 1 22.63 -15.51 -5.45
CA MET A 1 21.21 -15.34 -5.78
C MET A 1 21.02 -15.78 -7.22
N SER A 2 20.32 -16.89 -7.43
CA SER A 2 20.00 -17.44 -8.74
C SER A 2 18.81 -16.71 -9.36
N ILE A 3 18.65 -16.79 -10.68
CA ILE A 3 17.47 -16.24 -11.38
C ILE A 3 16.17 -16.83 -10.81
N LEU A 4 16.19 -18.13 -10.50
CA LEU A 4 15.03 -18.83 -9.92
C LEU A 4 14.66 -18.29 -8.54
N GLU A 5 15.64 -17.91 -7.72
CA GLU A 5 15.39 -17.27 -6.42
C GLU A 5 14.77 -15.87 -6.59
N VAL A 6 15.25 -15.08 -7.58
CA VAL A 6 14.68 -13.75 -7.86
C VAL A 6 13.22 -13.85 -8.31
N ASP A 7 12.92 -14.78 -9.22
CA ASP A 7 11.55 -14.99 -9.71
C ASP A 7 10.60 -15.41 -8.59
N ALA A 8 11.06 -16.30 -7.70
CA ALA A 8 10.28 -16.74 -6.55
C ALA A 8 9.96 -15.59 -5.59
N GLU A 9 10.94 -14.73 -5.27
CA GLU A 9 10.72 -13.57 -4.39
C GLU A 9 9.81 -12.51 -5.05
N LEU A 10 9.95 -12.28 -6.36
CA LEU A 10 9.07 -11.39 -7.09
C LEU A 10 7.61 -11.89 -7.05
N ASP A 11 7.40 -13.19 -7.23
CA ASP A 11 6.06 -13.78 -7.17
C ASP A 11 5.48 -13.75 -5.75
N ALA A 12 6.31 -13.88 -4.71
CA ALA A 12 5.88 -13.67 -3.33
C ALA A 12 5.39 -12.24 -3.09
N ILE A 13 6.10 -11.23 -3.61
CA ILE A 13 5.70 -9.82 -3.52
C ILE A 13 4.39 -9.58 -4.29
N LYS A 14 4.24 -10.12 -5.50
CA LYS A 14 3.00 -10.01 -6.27
C LYS A 14 1.82 -10.64 -5.52
N LYS A 15 2.03 -11.82 -4.92
CA LYS A 15 1.00 -12.52 -4.15
C LYS A 15 0.59 -11.71 -2.93
N PHE A 16 1.55 -11.14 -2.21
CA PHE A 16 1.28 -10.24 -1.09
C PHE A 16 0.37 -9.07 -1.51
N TRP A 17 0.77 -8.32 -2.55
CA TRP A 17 -0.04 -7.19 -3.01
C TRP A 17 -1.39 -7.59 -3.59
N SER A 18 -1.46 -8.74 -4.28
CA SER A 18 -2.72 -9.31 -4.76
C SER A 18 -3.69 -9.56 -3.59
N ASN A 19 -3.20 -10.08 -2.47
CA ASN A 19 -4.04 -10.28 -1.28
C ASN A 19 -4.54 -8.94 -0.71
N VAL A 20 -3.67 -7.92 -0.63
CA VAL A 20 -4.03 -6.59 -0.12
C VAL A 20 -5.07 -5.89 -1.01
N VAL A 21 -4.85 -5.86 -2.32
CA VAL A 21 -5.71 -5.09 -3.24
C VAL A 21 -7.01 -5.81 -3.62
N ASN A 22 -7.15 -7.09 -3.34
CA ASN A 22 -8.36 -7.86 -3.66
C ASN A 22 -9.34 -8.00 -2.49
N THR A 23 -9.05 -7.46 -1.29
CA THR A 23 -9.97 -7.50 -0.12
C THR A 23 -11.32 -6.86 -0.43
N ILE A 24 -11.31 -5.68 -1.05
CA ILE A 24 -12.51 -4.94 -1.48
C ILE A 24 -12.35 -4.59 -2.95
N ARG A 25 -13.37 -4.88 -3.75
CA ARG A 25 -13.43 -4.45 -5.15
C ARG A 25 -14.77 -3.78 -5.45
N VAL A 26 -14.70 -2.68 -6.18
CA VAL A 26 -15.86 -1.96 -6.69
C VAL A 26 -15.91 -2.04 -8.21
N LYS A 27 -17.12 -2.00 -8.74
CA LYS A 27 -17.38 -1.83 -10.17
C LYS A 27 -18.45 -0.76 -10.33
N THR A 28 -18.08 0.33 -10.97
CA THR A 28 -18.95 1.49 -11.19
C THR A 28 -18.97 1.86 -12.67
N PRO A 29 -19.84 2.79 -13.11
CA PRO A 29 -19.75 3.35 -14.46
C PRO A 29 -18.46 4.15 -14.72
N ASP A 30 -17.74 4.57 -13.66
CA ASP A 30 -16.48 5.28 -13.75
C ASP A 30 -15.27 4.36 -13.52
N HIS A 31 -14.59 4.01 -14.61
CA HIS A 31 -13.41 3.16 -14.56
C HIS A 31 -12.20 3.80 -13.86
N TYR A 32 -12.14 5.14 -13.74
CA TYR A 32 -11.08 5.81 -12.98
C TYR A 32 -11.31 5.65 -11.48
N PHE A 33 -12.55 5.79 -11.02
CA PHE A 33 -12.92 5.51 -9.64
C PHE A 33 -12.62 4.05 -9.28
N ASP A 34 -13.00 3.12 -10.15
CA ASP A 34 -12.69 1.70 -9.96
C ASP A 34 -11.18 1.47 -9.84
N ARG A 35 -10.36 2.10 -10.69
CA ARG A 35 -8.90 1.95 -10.62
C ARG A 35 -8.32 2.52 -9.33
N LEU A 36 -8.82 3.67 -8.87
CA LEU A 36 -8.40 4.30 -7.62
C LEU A 36 -8.70 3.39 -6.43
N VAL A 37 -9.96 2.98 -6.26
CA VAL A 37 -10.40 2.18 -5.12
C VAL A 37 -9.84 0.76 -5.17
N ASN A 38 -9.80 0.14 -6.34
CA ASN A 38 -9.38 -1.25 -6.48
C ASN A 38 -7.86 -1.43 -6.31
N VAL A 39 -7.04 -0.40 -6.55
CA VAL A 39 -5.58 -0.51 -6.55
C VAL A 39 -4.92 0.60 -5.74
N TRP A 40 -4.94 1.83 -6.26
CA TRP A 40 -4.03 2.89 -5.81
C TRP A 40 -4.30 3.39 -4.40
N LEU A 41 -5.58 3.51 -4.02
CA LEU A 41 -5.97 3.96 -2.70
C LEU A 41 -5.44 3.01 -1.61
N LYS A 42 -5.66 1.70 -1.75
CA LYS A 42 -5.17 0.69 -0.79
C LYS A 42 -3.64 0.62 -0.76
N TYR A 43 -2.99 0.72 -1.91
CA TYR A 43 -1.54 0.80 -1.98
C TYR A 43 -1.00 2.00 -1.17
N GLN A 44 -1.63 3.17 -1.33
CA GLN A 44 -1.25 4.37 -0.61
C GLN A 44 -1.53 4.25 0.90
N LEU A 45 -2.70 3.74 1.31
CA LEU A 45 -3.06 3.55 2.72
C LEU A 45 -2.10 2.59 3.43
N TYR A 46 -1.71 1.50 2.77
CA TYR A 46 -0.68 0.60 3.29
C TYR A 46 0.66 1.33 3.44
N THR A 47 1.06 2.09 2.42
CA THR A 47 2.33 2.83 2.41
C THR A 47 2.37 3.88 3.53
N THR A 48 1.30 4.64 3.75
CA THR A 48 1.23 5.65 4.81
C THR A 48 1.26 5.03 6.20
N ASN A 49 0.59 3.90 6.41
CA ASN A 49 0.69 3.20 7.69
C ASN A 49 2.09 2.62 7.95
N TYR A 50 2.70 2.02 6.92
CA TYR A 50 3.99 1.37 7.08
C TYR A 50 5.12 2.38 7.28
N TRP A 51 5.15 3.44 6.44
CA TRP A 51 6.20 4.46 6.40
C TRP A 51 5.87 5.76 7.14
N SER A 52 4.68 5.91 7.72
CA SER A 52 4.23 7.15 8.37
C SER A 52 4.22 8.34 7.38
N ARG A 53 4.53 9.54 7.87
CA ARG A 53 4.90 10.72 7.09
C ARG A 53 6.42 10.96 7.14
N SER A 54 7.20 9.87 7.22
CA SER A 54 8.62 9.93 7.53
C SER A 54 9.49 10.04 6.26
N PRO A 55 9.75 8.97 5.47
CA PRO A 55 10.51 9.11 4.22
C PRO A 55 9.60 9.42 3.03
N SER A 56 9.89 10.51 2.34
CA SER A 56 9.39 10.87 1.01
C SER A 56 10.35 11.87 0.36
N PHE A 57 10.10 12.30 -0.88
CA PHE A 57 10.93 13.37 -1.48
C PHE A 57 10.73 14.75 -0.84
N TYR A 58 9.74 14.90 0.05
CA TYR A 58 9.49 16.12 0.80
C TYR A 58 9.78 16.00 2.31
N HIS A 59 9.84 14.77 2.82
CA HIS A 59 10.12 14.47 4.22
C HIS A 59 11.32 13.54 4.27
N GLU A 60 12.43 14.01 4.83
CA GLU A 60 13.76 13.38 4.74
C GLU A 60 13.92 12.07 5.56
N GLY A 61 12.86 11.56 6.19
CA GLY A 61 12.93 10.33 7.00
C GLY A 61 13.37 10.52 8.45
N THR A 62 13.58 11.76 8.91
CA THR A 62 13.94 12.08 10.31
C THR A 62 12.71 12.19 11.23
N GLY A 63 11.52 12.34 10.66
CA GLY A 63 10.25 12.38 11.39
C GLY A 63 9.86 11.00 11.93
N GLY A 64 9.41 10.93 13.19
CA GLY A 64 8.90 9.71 13.80
C GLY A 64 7.49 9.31 13.32
N ARG A 65 6.81 8.47 14.11
CA ARG A 65 5.38 8.18 13.93
C ARG A 65 4.55 9.14 14.78
N GLY A 66 3.73 9.97 14.12
CA GLY A 66 2.74 10.79 14.81
C GLY A 66 1.63 9.90 15.39
N TYR A 67 1.25 10.14 16.65
CA TYR A 67 0.20 9.35 17.31
C TYR A 67 -1.13 9.43 16.55
N ARG A 68 -1.59 10.66 16.28
CA ARG A 68 -2.82 10.92 15.50
C ARG A 68 -2.76 10.28 14.12
N ASP A 69 -1.64 10.44 13.41
CA ASP A 69 -1.47 9.91 12.06
C ASP A 69 -1.53 8.37 12.06
N SER A 70 -0.88 7.74 13.04
CA SER A 70 -0.87 6.27 13.18
C SER A 70 -2.25 5.72 13.51
N CYS A 71 -2.99 6.38 14.40
CA CYS A 71 -4.37 5.97 14.73
C CYS A 71 -5.28 6.03 13.50
N GLN A 72 -5.22 7.11 12.72
CA GLN A 72 -6.06 7.28 11.52
C GLN A 72 -5.64 6.35 10.38
N ASP A 73 -4.34 6.16 10.16
CA ASP A 73 -3.84 5.24 9.14
C ASP A 73 -4.26 3.79 9.46
N ALA A 74 -4.35 3.41 10.74
CA ALA A 74 -4.73 2.05 11.16
C ALA A 74 -6.19 1.69 10.86
N GLU A 75 -7.11 2.67 10.85
CA GLU A 75 -8.52 2.44 10.50
C GLU A 75 -8.72 2.00 9.04
N SER A 76 -7.72 2.24 8.19
CA SER A 76 -7.85 2.14 6.74
C SER A 76 -7.28 0.83 6.13
N ILE A 77 -6.77 -0.09 6.96
CA ILE A 77 -5.99 -1.28 6.53
C ILE A 77 -6.75 -2.60 6.74
N THR A 78 -7.98 -2.54 7.23
CA THR A 78 -8.90 -3.69 7.32
C THR A 78 -9.75 -3.85 6.09
#